data_AF-A0A8T5QCN8-F1
#
_entry.id   AF-A0A8T5QCN8-F1
#
_cell.length_a   1.000
_cell.length_b   1.000
_cell.length_c   1.000
_cell.angle_alpha   90.00
_cell.angle_beta   90.00
_cell.angle_gamma   90.00
#
_symmetry.space_group_name_H-M   'P 1'
#
loop_
_entity.id
_entity.type
_entity.pdbx_description
1 polymer ?
#
loop_
_entity_poly.entity_id
_entity_poly.type
_entity_poly.pdbx_seq_one_letter_code
_entity_poly.pdbx_strand_id
1 'polypeptide(L)'
;MKKISLLFLSFFGLILMSAFAAADTVLIDFESFNEYDNVTTVPTSQGNVGFYMTNAAAVQGANIGDYLTLTPTGEYPVVAESDNMGPGADGDIYKPTDNTNIVAYTYHDGTRYYDEYVTDANGNDLGINMLTDTPLPVAEQTGKPYIGKLYEHMYSKGQAIVIDLAGITDITSVSFVCLDLDHNEFWKFVALDSSGKVIDIITIGPGVSGGDGKAYNFLFNIPNIAKIALWGWNNQQNSGIVGYAFDNIEIEVEETACEDYTTDLIAGGGNPKSAIDVGEVTISSDGETLEVTYQTEDGWEMTETHLEVECDLEDVPQTQPNKKGKGGGNPIPGHFDYNNNFDPAVTEHTVIINLDDLCCTDPVIAAHAVVQKVTILNPTPYYADAVFDYNQGLRKDGTPVRPGRSVPEQGLAFETGQDETNFFSLGFGGWLIAEFNCPIRNGPGDDVKVIEDTWGSYPLEKAELYASNDGTNWFYLGLADNTVRDPVYNIHTIASFDLGSMAEAKYIKVVDVTDPALYNSRPDADGYDLNAIESLQNCVEIQEETAWGKGSDFPGDNWAMYFSYDLSDCYDGQCLGLESNAITGAAVTILEKQNAWLGLISMTAIIALTVVYASSMKRK
;
A
#
# COMPACT_ATOMS: atom_id res chain seq x y z
N MET A 1 1.86 -8.86 -51.39
CA MET A 1 1.07 -8.75 -50.14
C MET A 1 2.06 -8.70 -48.99
N LYS A 2 2.33 -7.49 -48.48
CA LYS A 2 3.25 -7.24 -47.37
C LYS A 2 2.56 -7.64 -46.07
N LYS A 3 3.13 -8.57 -45.30
CA LYS A 3 2.70 -8.85 -43.93
C LYS A 3 3.36 -7.82 -43.01
N ILE A 4 2.52 -7.12 -42.26
CA ILE A 4 2.86 -6.14 -41.24
C ILE A 4 3.28 -6.94 -40.01
N SER A 5 4.54 -6.81 -39.57
CA SER A 5 4.96 -7.23 -38.24
C SER A 5 4.47 -6.20 -37.23
N LEU A 6 3.62 -6.62 -36.29
CA LEU A 6 3.38 -5.90 -35.05
C LEU A 6 4.64 -6.08 -34.19
N LEU A 7 5.46 -5.03 -34.07
CA LEU A 7 6.35 -4.87 -32.92
C LEU A 7 5.47 -4.42 -31.76
N PHE A 8 5.31 -5.28 -30.74
CA PHE A 8 4.98 -4.83 -29.39
C PHE A 8 6.24 -4.18 -28.82
N LEU A 9 6.34 -2.85 -28.92
CA LEU A 9 7.24 -2.07 -28.09
C LEU A 9 6.51 -1.88 -26.76
N SER A 10 6.94 -2.60 -25.72
CA SER A 10 6.62 -2.28 -24.33
C SER A 10 7.34 -0.98 -23.97
N PHE A 11 6.70 0.15 -24.26
CA PHE A 11 6.97 1.40 -23.54
C PHE A 11 6.39 1.19 -22.14
N PHE A 12 7.18 0.68 -21.21
CA PHE A 12 6.97 0.99 -19.81
C PHE A 12 7.36 2.46 -19.66
N GLY A 13 6.36 3.32 -19.82
CA GLY A 13 6.49 4.69 -19.38
C GLY A 13 6.73 4.64 -17.89
N LEU A 14 7.88 5.17 -17.47
CA LEU A 14 8.05 5.73 -16.14
C LEU A 14 7.00 6.83 -16.00
N ILE A 15 5.77 6.42 -15.67
CA ILE A 15 4.80 7.33 -15.08
C ILE A 15 5.38 7.54 -13.70
N LEU A 16 6.13 8.64 -13.51
CA LEU A 16 6.08 9.31 -12.23
C LEU A 16 4.58 9.52 -11.98
N MET A 17 3.97 8.61 -11.23
CA MET A 17 2.79 8.94 -10.48
C MET A 17 3.36 9.93 -9.47
N SER A 18 3.37 11.21 -9.85
CA SER A 18 3.21 12.25 -8.85
C SER A 18 1.98 11.80 -8.08
N ALA A 19 2.20 11.23 -6.89
CA ALA A 19 1.13 10.94 -5.96
C ALA A 19 0.30 12.22 -5.92
N PHE A 20 -0.94 12.13 -6.39
CA PHE A 20 -1.89 13.13 -5.96
C PHE A 20 -2.01 12.85 -4.47
N ALA A 21 -1.28 13.63 -3.65
CA ALA A 21 -1.43 13.61 -2.21
C ALA A 21 -2.93 13.64 -1.93
N ALA A 22 -3.43 12.68 -1.15
CA ALA A 22 -4.82 12.75 -0.76
C ALA A 22 -4.95 13.99 0.13
N ALA A 23 -5.96 14.83 -0.10
CA ALA A 23 -6.20 15.93 0.81
C ALA A 23 -6.81 15.34 2.09
N ASP A 24 -6.17 15.50 3.24
CA ASP A 24 -6.82 15.24 4.52
C ASP A 24 -7.80 16.39 4.83
N THR A 25 -8.89 16.08 5.52
CA THR A 25 -10.02 16.99 5.69
C THR A 25 -10.33 17.17 7.18
N VAL A 26 -10.17 18.39 7.68
CA VAL A 26 -10.62 18.79 9.00
C VAL A 26 -12.04 19.34 8.91
N LEU A 27 -12.98 18.72 9.62
CA LEU A 27 -14.37 19.16 9.69
C LEU A 27 -14.69 19.70 11.09
N ILE A 28 -15.10 20.96 11.17
CA ILE A 28 -15.73 21.54 12.36
C ILE A 28 -17.23 21.56 12.11
N ASP A 29 -17.93 20.71 12.85
CA ASP A 29 -19.38 20.62 12.85
C ASP A 29 -19.95 21.36 14.06
N PHE A 30 -20.67 22.46 13.81
CA PHE A 30 -21.22 23.28 14.88
C PHE A 30 -22.44 22.64 15.57
N GLU A 31 -23.03 21.60 15.00
CA GLU A 31 -24.07 20.79 15.67
C GLU A 31 -23.54 20.09 16.95
N SER A 32 -22.21 20.00 17.09
CA SER A 32 -21.56 19.44 18.28
C SER A 32 -21.50 20.40 19.47
N PHE A 33 -21.91 21.66 19.32
CA PHE A 33 -21.86 22.69 20.37
C PHE A 33 -23.24 22.96 20.96
N ASN A 34 -23.31 23.23 22.27
CA ASN A 34 -24.53 23.72 22.89
C ASN A 34 -24.73 25.21 22.58
N GLU A 35 -25.98 25.63 22.49
CA GLU A 35 -26.38 27.03 22.29
C GLU A 35 -25.79 28.01 23.32
N TYR A 36 -25.32 27.57 24.49
CA TYR A 36 -24.68 28.45 25.49
C TYR A 36 -23.15 28.37 25.51
N ASP A 37 -22.53 27.60 24.62
CA ASP A 37 -21.09 27.43 24.63
C ASP A 37 -20.37 28.67 24.09
N ASN A 38 -19.27 29.02 24.76
CA ASN A 38 -18.31 29.96 24.19
C ASN A 38 -17.44 29.19 23.19
N VAL A 39 -17.36 29.67 21.96
CA VAL A 39 -16.46 29.08 20.96
C VAL A 39 -15.23 29.97 20.87
N THR A 40 -14.16 29.55 21.54
CA THR A 40 -12.86 30.25 21.52
C THR A 40 -11.79 29.46 20.80
N THR A 41 -11.81 28.14 20.93
CA THR A 41 -10.83 27.24 20.34
C THR A 41 -11.47 25.87 20.14
N VAL A 42 -11.32 25.30 18.96
CA VAL A 42 -11.78 23.96 18.61
C VAL A 42 -10.53 23.12 18.29
N PRO A 43 -10.25 22.07 19.07
CA PRO A 43 -9.14 21.15 18.77
C PRO A 43 -9.51 20.23 17.59
N THR A 44 -8.56 20.00 16.70
CA THR A 44 -8.69 19.11 15.52
C THR A 44 -7.44 18.23 15.40
N SER A 45 -7.49 17.20 14.53
CA SER A 45 -6.34 16.33 14.26
C SER A 45 -5.12 17.10 13.73
N GLN A 46 -5.36 18.17 12.96
CA GLN A 46 -4.32 18.99 12.33
C GLN A 46 -3.94 20.24 13.14
N GLY A 47 -4.43 20.36 14.39
CA GLY A 47 -4.16 21.47 15.29
C GLY A 47 -5.40 22.24 15.73
N ASN A 48 -5.21 23.39 16.39
CA ASN A 48 -6.32 24.16 16.97
C ASN A 48 -6.84 25.24 16.02
N VAL A 49 -8.16 25.34 15.89
CA VAL A 49 -8.84 26.46 15.22
C VAL A 49 -9.37 27.44 16.26
N GLY A 50 -8.92 28.69 16.20
CA GLY A 50 -9.33 29.76 17.11
C GLY A 50 -10.52 30.56 16.59
N PHE A 51 -11.31 31.13 17.50
CA PHE A 51 -12.43 32.01 17.18
C PHE A 51 -12.41 33.24 18.09
N TYR A 52 -12.48 34.44 17.51
CA TYR A 52 -12.54 35.69 18.29
C TYR A 52 -13.18 36.85 17.52
N MET A 53 -13.65 37.86 18.25
CA MET A 53 -14.20 39.09 17.66
C MET A 53 -13.10 40.15 17.45
N THR A 54 -13.12 40.85 16.31
CA THR A 54 -12.26 42.01 16.00
C THR A 54 -13.12 43.22 15.60
N ASN A 55 -12.52 44.41 15.55
CA ASN A 55 -13.22 45.60 15.08
C ASN A 55 -13.49 45.53 13.56
N ALA A 56 -14.75 45.65 13.15
CA ALA A 56 -15.18 45.61 11.75
C ALA A 56 -14.48 46.65 10.85
N ALA A 57 -14.11 47.81 11.40
CA ALA A 57 -13.42 48.84 10.66
C ALA A 57 -12.07 48.36 10.09
N ALA A 58 -11.46 47.34 10.71
CA ALA A 58 -10.22 46.73 10.23
C ALA A 58 -10.42 45.96 8.91
N VAL A 59 -11.62 45.44 8.64
CA VAL A 59 -11.89 44.54 7.51
C VAL A 59 -12.79 45.17 6.42
N GLN A 60 -13.67 46.09 6.80
CA GLN A 60 -14.62 46.76 5.91
C GLN A 60 -13.94 47.35 4.67
N GLY A 61 -12.81 48.05 4.86
CA GLY A 61 -12.06 48.73 3.79
C GLY A 61 -10.96 47.91 3.11
N ALA A 62 -10.75 46.65 3.52
CA ALA A 62 -9.63 45.84 3.05
C ALA A 62 -9.65 45.54 1.55
N ASN A 63 -8.50 45.52 0.92
CA ASN A 63 -8.28 45.09 -0.46
C ASN A 63 -7.22 43.99 -0.50
N ILE A 64 -7.23 43.17 -1.55
CA ILE A 64 -6.19 42.15 -1.76
C ILE A 64 -4.81 42.82 -1.79
N GLY A 65 -3.88 42.31 -1.00
CA GLY A 65 -2.53 42.83 -0.81
C GLY A 65 -2.36 43.81 0.36
N ASP A 66 -3.45 44.27 1.00
CA ASP A 66 -3.36 45.05 2.24
C ASP A 66 -2.84 44.17 3.39
N TYR A 67 -2.24 44.79 4.41
CA TYR A 67 -1.85 44.09 5.65
C TYR A 67 -2.76 44.53 6.79
N LEU A 68 -3.46 43.58 7.41
CA LEU A 68 -4.39 43.83 8.50
C LEU A 68 -3.87 43.21 9.80
N THR A 69 -4.08 43.93 10.90
CA THR A 69 -3.88 43.38 12.25
C THR A 69 -5.24 43.19 12.90
N LEU A 70 -5.69 41.93 12.98
CA LEU A 70 -6.98 41.57 13.56
C LEU A 70 -6.82 41.35 15.07
N THR A 71 -6.90 42.45 15.83
CA THR A 71 -6.72 42.40 17.29
C THR A 71 -8.02 41.97 17.96
N PRO A 72 -8.01 40.94 18.83
CA PRO A 72 -9.19 40.56 19.60
C PRO A 72 -9.73 41.74 20.41
N THR A 73 -11.05 41.96 20.39
CA THR A 73 -11.71 43.00 21.22
C THR A 73 -11.73 42.64 22.71
N GLY A 74 -11.35 41.41 23.06
CA GLY A 74 -11.47 40.83 24.40
C GLY A 74 -12.84 40.17 24.65
N GLU A 75 -13.68 40.17 23.63
CA GLU A 75 -15.00 39.57 23.66
C GLU A 75 -15.01 38.24 22.89
N TYR A 76 -15.75 37.26 23.42
CA TYR A 76 -15.76 35.89 22.89
C TYR A 76 -17.00 35.63 22.03
N PRO A 77 -16.85 34.95 20.88
CA PRO A 77 -17.98 34.43 20.14
C PRO A 77 -18.78 33.47 21.02
N VAL A 78 -20.09 33.71 21.14
CA VAL A 78 -21.02 32.84 21.86
C VAL A 78 -22.04 32.30 20.86
N VAL A 79 -22.35 31.00 20.92
CA VAL A 79 -23.33 30.38 20.01
C VAL A 79 -24.70 31.07 20.13
N ALA A 80 -25.24 31.23 21.34
CA ALA A 80 -26.45 32.00 21.68
C ALA A 80 -26.44 32.46 23.16
N GLU A 81 -27.18 33.51 23.54
CA GLU A 81 -27.29 33.97 24.94
C GLU A 81 -28.66 33.62 25.56
N SER A 82 -28.66 33.30 26.87
CA SER A 82 -29.89 33.05 27.64
C SER A 82 -30.72 34.33 27.86
N ASP A 83 -32.02 34.17 27.70
CA ASP A 83 -33.10 35.16 27.68
C ASP A 83 -33.25 36.00 28.98
N ASN A 84 -32.32 36.93 29.26
CA ASN A 84 -32.45 37.92 30.33
C ASN A 84 -33.34 39.13 29.93
N MET A 85 -34.30 38.93 29.02
CA MET A 85 -35.29 39.94 28.65
C MET A 85 -36.48 39.95 29.62
N GLY A 86 -36.34 40.65 30.75
CA GLY A 86 -37.50 41.03 31.57
C GLY A 86 -38.41 42.01 30.80
N PRO A 87 -39.75 41.96 30.97
CA PRO A 87 -40.66 42.87 30.29
C PRO A 87 -40.38 44.32 30.71
N GLY A 88 -40.04 45.17 29.73
CA GLY A 88 -39.96 46.62 29.91
C GLY A 88 -41.33 47.18 30.34
N ALA A 89 -41.30 48.29 31.09
CA ALA A 89 -42.49 48.86 31.76
C ALA A 89 -43.67 49.24 30.83
N ASP A 90 -43.44 49.35 29.52
CA ASP A 90 -44.44 49.82 28.54
C ASP A 90 -44.82 48.79 27.45
N GLY A 91 -44.39 47.53 27.57
CA GLY A 91 -44.77 46.47 26.61
C GLY A 91 -44.04 46.50 25.26
N ASP A 92 -43.18 47.50 25.02
CA ASP A 92 -42.15 47.42 23.98
C ASP A 92 -40.99 46.54 24.46
N ILE A 93 -40.57 45.63 23.58
CA ILE A 93 -39.41 44.76 23.78
C ILE A 93 -38.17 45.66 23.81
N TYR A 94 -37.37 45.53 24.87
CA TYR A 94 -36.07 46.18 24.96
C TYR A 94 -35.18 45.55 23.88
N LYS A 95 -34.83 46.28 22.82
CA LYS A 95 -33.73 45.89 21.93
C LYS A 95 -32.46 45.89 22.78
N PRO A 96 -31.74 44.78 22.95
CA PRO A 96 -30.42 44.84 23.57
C PRO A 96 -29.51 45.60 22.60
N THR A 97 -29.27 46.88 22.87
CA THR A 97 -28.39 47.72 22.04
C THR A 97 -26.91 47.38 22.21
N ASP A 98 -26.60 46.41 23.10
CA ASP A 98 -25.29 46.26 23.74
C ASP A 98 -24.75 44.81 23.68
N ASN A 99 -25.45 43.86 23.05
CA ASN A 99 -24.98 42.48 22.93
C ASN A 99 -24.04 42.35 21.72
N THR A 100 -22.72 42.43 21.96
CA THR A 100 -21.73 42.62 20.89
C THR A 100 -21.20 41.34 20.24
N ASN A 101 -21.44 40.13 20.79
CA ASN A 101 -20.57 38.95 20.51
C ASN A 101 -21.28 37.64 20.16
N ILE A 102 -22.56 37.70 19.82
CA ILE A 102 -23.34 36.48 19.69
C ILE A 102 -23.45 36.04 18.21
N VAL A 103 -23.51 34.72 17.96
CA VAL A 103 -23.27 34.07 16.65
C VAL A 103 -24.44 33.23 16.08
N ALA A 104 -25.58 32.96 16.76
CA ALA A 104 -26.82 32.38 16.16
C ALA A 104 -28.15 32.60 16.98
N TYR A 105 -29.34 32.68 16.32
CA TYR A 105 -30.70 32.51 16.92
C TYR A 105 -31.85 32.21 15.90
N THR A 106 -32.89 31.43 16.30
CA THR A 106 -34.13 31.06 15.53
C THR A 106 -35.47 31.72 15.96
N TYR A 107 -36.51 31.61 15.11
CA TYR A 107 -37.86 32.22 15.22
C TYR A 107 -39.03 31.24 15.50
N HIS A 108 -40.16 31.73 16.06
CA HIS A 108 -41.42 30.99 16.29
C HIS A 108 -42.68 31.81 15.94
N ASP A 109 -43.63 31.27 15.17
CA ASP A 109 -44.83 32.00 14.68
C ASP A 109 -46.08 31.91 15.57
N GLY A 110 -45.99 31.21 16.70
CA GLY A 110 -47.12 31.06 17.62
C GLY A 110 -47.98 29.82 17.39
N THR A 111 -47.77 29.03 16.33
CA THR A 111 -48.51 27.77 16.12
C THR A 111 -47.70 26.58 15.58
N ARG A 112 -46.51 26.78 15.02
CA ARG A 112 -45.60 25.69 14.60
C ARG A 112 -44.12 26.09 14.79
N TYR A 113 -43.28 25.09 15.01
CA TYR A 113 -41.84 25.17 14.74
C TYR A 113 -41.67 25.06 13.23
N TYR A 114 -41.09 26.07 12.59
CA TYR A 114 -40.57 25.95 11.23
C TYR A 114 -39.05 26.00 11.36
N ASP A 115 -38.42 24.91 10.95
CA ASP A 115 -37.01 24.87 10.59
C ASP A 115 -36.75 25.88 9.46
N GLU A 116 -35.55 26.44 9.40
CA GLU A 116 -35.15 27.24 8.25
C GLU A 116 -35.03 26.31 7.04
N TYR A 117 -35.83 26.57 6.01
CA TYR A 117 -35.75 25.80 4.77
C TYR A 117 -34.40 26.08 4.09
N VAL A 118 -33.36 25.29 4.38
CA VAL A 118 -32.18 25.26 3.51
C VAL A 118 -32.60 24.61 2.22
N THR A 119 -32.94 25.44 1.24
CA THR A 119 -33.34 24.95 -0.06
C THR A 119 -32.15 24.83 -1.01
N ASP A 120 -32.13 23.79 -1.84
CA ASP A 120 -31.27 23.78 -3.02
C ASP A 120 -31.54 25.02 -3.92
N ALA A 121 -30.75 25.21 -4.97
CA ALA A 121 -30.94 26.32 -5.92
C ALA A 121 -32.34 26.36 -6.59
N ASN A 122 -33.17 25.34 -6.38
CA ASN A 122 -34.53 25.19 -6.91
C ASN A 122 -35.63 25.35 -5.84
N GLY A 123 -35.30 25.59 -4.57
CA GLY A 123 -36.31 25.72 -3.51
C GLY A 123 -36.68 24.41 -2.81
N ASN A 124 -35.92 23.33 -2.96
CA ASN A 124 -36.18 22.05 -2.28
C ASN A 124 -35.47 21.96 -0.93
N ASP A 125 -36.24 21.73 0.13
CA ASP A 125 -35.78 21.47 1.51
C ASP A 125 -34.73 20.34 1.56
N LEU A 126 -33.53 20.65 2.07
CA LEU A 126 -32.42 19.71 2.22
C LEU A 126 -32.42 18.97 3.57
N GLY A 127 -33.29 19.32 4.53
CA GLY A 127 -33.47 18.60 5.80
C GLY A 127 -32.20 18.49 6.66
N ILE A 128 -31.40 19.55 6.69
CA ILE A 128 -30.15 19.65 7.42
C ILE A 128 -30.39 20.44 8.70
N ASN A 129 -30.04 19.85 9.85
CA ASN A 129 -30.12 20.50 11.14
C ASN A 129 -29.09 21.63 11.18
N MET A 130 -29.51 22.83 11.58
CA MET A 130 -28.61 23.94 11.89
C MET A 130 -28.71 24.27 13.39
N LEU A 131 -27.64 24.88 13.94
CA LEU A 131 -27.26 25.41 15.28
C LEU A 131 -28.35 25.89 16.29
N THR A 132 -29.60 25.49 16.12
CA THR A 132 -30.79 26.10 16.71
C THR A 132 -31.93 25.09 16.94
N ASP A 133 -31.66 23.79 16.85
CA ASP A 133 -32.66 22.77 17.23
C ASP A 133 -32.88 22.79 18.75
N THR A 134 -33.95 23.47 19.17
CA THR A 134 -34.38 23.39 20.56
C THR A 134 -34.77 21.95 20.91
N PRO A 135 -34.30 21.36 22.01
CA PRO A 135 -34.80 20.07 22.45
C PRO A 135 -36.32 20.16 22.66
N LEU A 136 -37.05 19.21 22.06
CA LEU A 136 -38.50 19.03 22.15
C LEU A 136 -39.11 19.49 23.49
N PRO A 137 -40.26 20.19 23.48
CA PRO A 137 -40.69 20.98 24.62
C PRO A 137 -41.10 20.12 25.82
N VAL A 138 -40.50 20.41 26.98
CA VAL A 138 -41.06 20.09 28.30
C VAL A 138 -42.25 21.03 28.58
N ALA A 139 -43.28 21.02 27.73
CA ALA A 139 -44.47 21.86 27.88
C ALA A 139 -45.53 21.29 28.84
N GLU A 140 -45.32 20.10 29.43
CA GLU A 140 -46.39 19.42 30.19
C GLU A 140 -46.40 19.67 31.71
N GLN A 141 -45.39 20.32 32.32
CA GLN A 141 -45.28 20.32 33.79
C GLN A 141 -45.65 21.61 34.54
N THR A 142 -45.78 22.78 33.89
CA THR A 142 -45.97 24.04 34.66
C THR A 142 -47.19 24.87 34.27
N GLY A 143 -47.92 24.53 33.20
CA GLY A 143 -49.20 25.17 32.86
C GLY A 143 -49.14 26.68 32.67
N LYS A 144 -47.95 27.24 32.46
CA LYS A 144 -47.74 28.64 32.09
C LYS A 144 -47.05 28.69 30.73
N PRO A 145 -47.52 29.49 29.77
CA PRO A 145 -46.79 29.73 28.54
C PRO A 145 -45.51 30.46 28.93
N TYR A 146 -44.36 29.81 28.79
CA TYR A 146 -43.10 30.53 28.74
C TYR A 146 -43.15 31.39 27.48
N ILE A 147 -43.20 32.70 27.68
CA ILE A 147 -43.03 33.68 26.62
C ILE A 147 -41.51 33.86 26.50
N GLY A 148 -40.82 32.87 25.96
CA GLY A 148 -39.47 33.04 25.43
C GLY A 148 -39.64 33.72 24.07
N LYS A 149 -39.45 35.03 24.04
CA LYS A 149 -39.61 35.85 22.84
C LYS A 149 -38.27 35.86 22.12
N LEU A 150 -38.08 34.92 21.20
CA LEU A 150 -36.99 34.97 20.24
C LEU A 150 -37.41 35.85 19.07
N TYR A 151 -37.24 37.14 19.30
CA TYR A 151 -37.33 38.17 18.30
C TYR A 151 -35.91 38.67 18.06
N GLU A 152 -35.50 38.63 16.79
CA GLU A 152 -34.35 39.34 16.20
C GLU A 152 -33.04 38.54 16.04
N HIS A 153 -32.54 38.46 14.79
CA HIS A 153 -31.17 38.08 14.44
C HIS A 153 -30.19 38.92 15.24
N MET A 154 -29.09 38.33 15.69
CA MET A 154 -28.18 38.99 16.62
C MET A 154 -27.29 40.03 15.95
N TYR A 155 -26.76 40.91 16.81
CA TYR A 155 -26.37 42.26 16.46
C TYR A 155 -24.89 42.50 16.80
N SER A 156 -23.93 41.98 16.01
CA SER A 156 -22.50 42.28 16.26
C SER A 156 -22.14 43.71 15.81
N LYS A 157 -22.44 44.69 16.68
CA LYS A 157 -22.31 46.11 16.33
C LYS A 157 -20.84 46.51 16.12
N GLY A 158 -20.46 46.69 14.85
CA GLY A 158 -19.13 47.18 14.49
C GLY A 158 -18.02 46.17 14.75
N GLN A 159 -18.35 44.87 14.76
CA GLN A 159 -17.38 43.79 14.89
C GLN A 159 -17.40 42.86 13.69
N ALA A 160 -16.32 42.09 13.56
CA ALA A 160 -16.15 41.00 12.62
C ALA A 160 -15.71 39.76 13.39
N ILE A 161 -16.22 38.58 13.04
CA ILE A 161 -15.70 37.33 13.59
C ILE A 161 -14.43 36.94 12.82
N VAL A 162 -13.45 36.44 13.56
CA VAL A 162 -12.20 35.92 13.02
C VAL A 162 -12.12 34.44 13.34
N ILE A 163 -11.87 33.65 12.30
CA ILE A 163 -11.51 32.24 12.36
C ILE A 163 -9.99 32.21 12.21
N ASP A 164 -9.29 31.82 13.26
CA ASP A 164 -7.84 31.75 13.33
C ASP A 164 -7.38 30.33 13.04
N LEU A 165 -6.87 30.14 11.84
CA LEU A 165 -6.37 28.87 11.32
C LEU A 165 -4.85 28.76 11.47
N ALA A 166 -4.19 29.70 12.16
CA ALA A 166 -2.74 29.70 12.32
C ALA A 166 -2.18 28.49 13.10
N GLY A 167 -3.06 27.71 13.75
CA GLY A 167 -2.72 26.44 14.39
C GLY A 167 -2.77 25.22 13.46
N ILE A 168 -3.19 25.39 12.20
CA ILE A 168 -3.27 24.34 11.17
C ILE A 168 -2.21 24.66 10.10
N THR A 169 -1.41 23.68 9.69
CA THR A 169 -0.40 23.83 8.62
C THR A 169 -0.95 23.33 7.28
N ASP A 170 -0.29 23.72 6.19
CA ASP A 170 -0.49 23.15 4.85
C ASP A 170 -1.94 23.19 4.31
N ILE A 171 -2.71 24.17 4.77
CA ILE A 171 -4.07 24.43 4.27
C ILE A 171 -4.01 24.71 2.77
N THR A 172 -4.73 23.90 2.00
CA THR A 172 -4.93 24.06 0.55
C THR A 172 -6.22 24.80 0.25
N SER A 173 -7.28 24.53 1.01
CA SER A 173 -8.58 25.18 0.85
C SER A 173 -9.38 25.27 2.14
N VAL A 174 -10.29 26.25 2.22
CA VAL A 174 -11.27 26.37 3.31
C VAL A 174 -12.66 26.59 2.73
N SER A 175 -13.58 25.74 3.15
CA SER A 175 -14.95 25.58 2.69
C SER A 175 -15.90 25.91 3.83
N PHE A 176 -16.96 26.66 3.53
CA PHE A 176 -18.04 26.94 4.45
C PHE A 176 -19.34 26.38 3.87
N VAL A 177 -20.04 25.60 4.68
CA VAL A 177 -21.32 24.98 4.32
C VAL A 177 -22.44 25.66 5.08
N CYS A 178 -23.54 25.96 4.38
CA CYS A 178 -24.79 26.48 4.93
C CYS A 178 -24.70 27.77 5.75
N LEU A 179 -23.99 28.78 5.24
CA LEU A 179 -23.98 30.08 5.90
C LEU A 179 -25.29 30.83 5.67
N ASP A 180 -26.13 30.98 6.69
CA ASP A 180 -27.28 31.89 6.62
C ASP A 180 -26.81 33.35 6.76
N LEU A 181 -27.29 34.20 5.84
CA LEU A 181 -26.91 35.59 5.69
C LEU A 181 -28.18 36.47 5.64
N ASP A 182 -28.25 37.46 6.53
CA ASP A 182 -29.38 38.38 6.61
C ASP A 182 -29.72 39.11 5.29
N HIS A 183 -31.01 39.44 5.14
CA HIS A 183 -31.62 40.03 3.92
C HIS A 183 -31.06 41.42 3.58
N ASN A 184 -30.79 41.64 2.29
CA ASN A 184 -30.41 42.92 1.66
C ASN A 184 -29.03 43.48 2.05
N GLU A 185 -28.10 42.63 2.46
CA GLU A 185 -26.75 43.06 2.87
C GLU A 185 -25.65 42.60 1.92
N PHE A 186 -24.50 43.29 2.01
CA PHE A 186 -23.25 42.81 1.40
C PHE A 186 -22.39 42.16 2.46
N TRP A 187 -21.96 40.95 2.22
CA TRP A 187 -21.10 40.20 3.12
C TRP A 187 -19.71 40.11 2.55
N LYS A 188 -18.71 40.23 3.41
CA LYS A 188 -17.31 40.24 3.02
C LYS A 188 -16.53 39.27 3.88
N PHE A 189 -15.85 38.35 3.21
CA PHE A 189 -14.97 37.36 3.79
C PHE A 189 -13.56 37.72 3.34
N VAL A 190 -12.67 37.95 4.28
CA VAL A 190 -11.30 38.40 4.03
C VAL A 190 -10.36 37.31 4.51
N ALA A 191 -9.68 36.63 3.59
CA ALA A 191 -8.67 35.63 3.90
C ALA A 191 -7.29 36.30 4.00
N LEU A 192 -6.52 35.94 5.02
CA LEU A 192 -5.19 36.48 5.30
C LEU A 192 -4.16 35.37 5.45
N ASP A 193 -2.94 35.61 4.98
CA ASP A 193 -1.78 34.75 5.27
C ASP A 193 -1.23 34.98 6.69
N SER A 194 -0.23 34.19 7.08
CA SER A 194 0.40 34.23 8.41
C SER A 194 1.07 35.57 8.74
N SER A 195 1.39 36.40 7.73
CA SER A 195 1.92 37.74 7.91
C SER A 195 0.84 38.80 8.13
N GLY A 196 -0.43 38.42 8.01
CA GLY A 196 -1.59 39.32 8.04
C GLY A 196 -1.87 40.00 6.71
N LYS A 197 -1.30 39.53 5.60
CA LYS A 197 -1.58 40.06 4.26
C LYS A 197 -2.88 39.47 3.74
N VAL A 198 -3.77 40.30 3.20
CA VAL A 198 -5.00 39.87 2.55
C VAL A 198 -4.67 39.18 1.23
N ILE A 199 -5.01 37.90 1.14
CA ILE A 199 -4.71 37.04 -0.02
C ILE A 199 -5.93 36.78 -0.88
N ASP A 200 -7.15 36.81 -0.31
CA ASP A 200 -8.38 36.74 -1.08
C ASP A 200 -9.55 37.45 -0.36
N ILE A 201 -10.54 37.85 -1.16
CA ILE A 201 -11.77 38.48 -0.66
C ILE A 201 -12.97 37.92 -1.44
N ILE A 202 -13.89 37.29 -0.73
CA ILE A 202 -15.19 36.91 -1.27
C ILE A 202 -16.21 37.96 -0.81
N THR A 203 -17.02 38.47 -1.75
CA THR A 203 -18.13 39.37 -1.45
C THR A 203 -19.45 38.78 -1.94
N ILE A 204 -20.38 38.56 -1.04
CA ILE A 204 -21.73 38.09 -1.35
C ILE A 204 -22.67 39.29 -1.31
N GLY A 205 -23.39 39.52 -2.42
CA GLY A 205 -24.33 40.63 -2.53
C GLY A 205 -25.75 40.25 -2.09
N PRO A 206 -26.63 41.25 -1.93
CA PRO A 206 -28.01 41.03 -1.51
C PRO A 206 -28.77 40.18 -2.53
N GLY A 207 -29.51 39.17 -2.05
CA GLY A 207 -30.43 38.37 -2.86
C GLY A 207 -31.54 39.23 -3.51
N VAL A 208 -31.98 38.86 -4.71
CA VAL A 208 -33.00 39.61 -5.50
C VAL A 208 -34.46 39.24 -5.20
N SER A 209 -34.73 38.46 -4.15
CA SER A 209 -36.08 37.98 -3.80
C SER A 209 -36.35 38.12 -2.32
N GLY A 210 -37.56 38.58 -1.97
CA GLY A 210 -37.99 38.74 -0.59
C GLY A 210 -38.18 37.39 0.12
N GLY A 211 -37.26 37.10 1.03
CA GLY A 211 -37.23 35.99 1.99
C GLY A 211 -35.96 36.12 2.83
N ASP A 212 -36.07 35.86 4.13
CA ASP A 212 -34.97 35.56 5.07
C ASP A 212 -34.38 34.17 4.79
N GLY A 213 -33.18 33.85 5.28
CA GLY A 213 -32.75 32.44 5.41
C GLY A 213 -32.09 31.80 4.19
N LYS A 214 -31.20 32.47 3.45
CA LYS A 214 -30.51 31.81 2.31
C LYS A 214 -29.11 31.35 2.72
N ALA A 215 -28.95 30.03 2.79
CA ALA A 215 -27.66 29.35 2.90
C ALA A 215 -26.76 29.60 1.68
N TYR A 216 -25.51 29.98 1.94
CA TYR A 216 -24.46 30.08 0.93
C TYR A 216 -23.34 29.09 1.24
N ASN A 217 -22.90 28.38 0.20
CA ASN A 217 -21.64 27.64 0.21
C ASN A 217 -20.59 28.46 -0.52
N PHE A 218 -19.41 28.62 0.08
CA PHE A 218 -18.29 29.27 -0.58
C PHE A 218 -16.97 28.63 -0.17
N LEU A 219 -16.01 28.75 -1.07
CA LEU A 219 -14.72 28.07 -1.02
C LEU A 219 -13.61 29.09 -1.26
N PHE A 220 -12.67 29.16 -0.32
CA PHE A 220 -11.35 29.74 -0.55
C PHE A 220 -10.43 28.65 -1.08
N ASN A 221 -10.26 28.56 -2.39
CA ASN A 221 -9.33 27.62 -3.02
C ASN A 221 -7.96 28.29 -3.23
N ILE A 222 -7.33 28.66 -2.11
CA ILE A 222 -6.02 29.30 -2.07
C ILE A 222 -5.23 28.76 -0.87
N PRO A 223 -3.96 28.36 -1.06
CA PRO A 223 -3.16 27.83 0.02
C PRO A 223 -2.69 28.94 0.99
N ASN A 224 -2.20 28.53 2.17
CA ASN A 224 -1.60 29.41 3.19
C ASN A 224 -2.56 30.39 3.88
N ILE A 225 -3.84 30.04 4.01
CA ILE A 225 -4.79 30.83 4.80
C ILE A 225 -4.47 30.64 6.28
N ALA A 226 -4.10 31.72 6.97
CA ALA A 226 -3.92 31.70 8.42
C ALA A 226 -5.12 32.27 9.18
N LYS A 227 -5.89 33.18 8.58
CA LYS A 227 -7.08 33.79 9.20
C LYS A 227 -8.15 34.07 8.16
N ILE A 228 -9.41 33.93 8.56
CA ILE A 228 -10.57 34.41 7.79
C ILE A 228 -11.38 35.34 8.67
N ALA A 229 -11.62 36.56 8.20
CA ALA A 229 -12.44 37.55 8.89
C ALA A 229 -13.72 37.83 8.14
N LEU A 230 -14.84 37.79 8.84
CA LEU A 230 -16.19 37.85 8.27
C LEU A 230 -16.92 39.08 8.76
N TRP A 231 -17.51 39.83 7.83
CA TRP A 231 -18.19 41.09 8.13
C TRP A 231 -19.35 41.40 7.17
N GLY A 232 -20.48 41.90 7.70
CA GLY A 232 -21.68 42.30 6.96
C GLY A 232 -21.90 43.83 6.87
N TRP A 233 -22.38 44.30 5.72
CA TRP A 233 -22.64 45.71 5.39
C TRP A 233 -24.07 46.11 5.78
N ASN A 234 -24.18 46.70 6.96
CA ASN A 234 -25.42 47.17 7.57
C ASN A 234 -26.47 47.81 6.64
N ASN A 235 -27.70 47.36 6.82
CA ASN A 235 -28.99 47.89 6.38
C ASN A 235 -29.18 49.43 6.50
N GLN A 236 -28.90 50.17 5.43
CA GLN A 236 -29.34 51.57 5.19
C GLN A 236 -29.36 52.50 6.43
N GLN A 237 -28.17 52.79 6.99
CA GLN A 237 -27.91 53.84 7.99
C GLN A 237 -28.43 53.62 9.42
N ASN A 238 -28.88 52.42 9.80
CA ASN A 238 -29.09 52.08 11.21
C ASN A 238 -28.11 50.97 11.62
N SER A 239 -26.88 51.36 11.94
CA SER A 239 -25.67 50.52 11.95
C SER A 239 -25.59 49.42 13.04
N GLY A 240 -26.65 48.66 13.28
CA GLY A 240 -26.77 47.76 14.42
C GLY A 240 -26.74 46.26 14.12
N ILE A 241 -27.03 45.81 12.89
CA ILE A 241 -27.62 44.48 12.66
C ILE A 241 -26.86 43.67 11.64
N VAL A 242 -26.33 42.51 12.05
CA VAL A 242 -25.62 41.53 11.22
C VAL A 242 -25.70 40.17 11.93
N GLY A 243 -26.60 39.28 11.50
CA GLY A 243 -26.74 37.90 11.95
C GLY A 243 -26.16 36.92 10.92
N TYR A 244 -25.40 35.93 11.40
CA TYR A 244 -24.86 34.82 10.61
C TYR A 244 -25.14 33.51 11.36
N ALA A 245 -25.19 32.37 10.66
CA ALA A 245 -25.19 31.04 11.27
C ALA A 245 -24.24 30.13 10.49
N PHE A 246 -23.30 29.48 11.15
CA PHE A 246 -22.39 28.50 10.53
C PHE A 246 -22.88 27.08 10.82
N ASP A 247 -22.90 26.23 9.80
CA ASP A 247 -23.14 24.80 9.95
C ASP A 247 -21.80 24.06 10.04
N ASN A 248 -21.06 24.00 8.93
CA ASN A 248 -19.75 23.38 8.88
C ASN A 248 -18.67 24.30 8.33
N ILE A 249 -17.47 24.16 8.91
CA ILE A 249 -16.22 24.63 8.32
C ILE A 249 -15.41 23.39 7.97
N GLU A 250 -15.06 23.28 6.70
CA GLU A 250 -14.23 22.20 6.16
C GLU A 250 -12.90 22.80 5.70
N ILE A 251 -11.79 22.23 6.17
CA ILE A 251 -10.44 22.69 5.87
C ILE A 251 -9.72 21.52 5.22
N GLU A 252 -9.34 21.69 3.96
CA GLU A 252 -8.52 20.72 3.24
C GLU A 252 -7.04 21.05 3.47
N VAL A 253 -6.26 20.07 3.89
CA VAL A 253 -4.81 20.18 4.07
C VAL A 253 -4.07 19.26 3.08
N GLU A 254 -2.88 19.66 2.67
CA GLU A 254 -1.99 18.80 1.87
C GLU A 254 -1.38 17.73 2.78
N GLU A 255 -1.60 16.45 2.46
CA GLU A 255 -0.95 15.34 3.16
C GLU A 255 0.57 15.43 2.94
N THR A 256 1.30 15.61 4.03
CA THR A 256 2.76 15.74 3.98
C THR A 256 3.35 14.34 4.01
N ALA A 257 3.65 13.78 2.83
CA ALA A 257 4.46 12.56 2.75
C ALA A 257 5.93 12.88 3.01
N CYS A 258 6.67 11.95 3.62
CA CYS A 258 8.11 12.11 3.80
C CYS A 258 8.84 12.06 2.45
N GLU A 259 9.99 12.74 2.34
CA GLU A 259 10.83 12.64 1.13
C GLU A 259 11.36 11.22 0.98
N ASP A 260 11.19 10.61 -0.20
CA ASP A 260 11.72 9.28 -0.47
C ASP A 260 13.25 9.26 -0.33
N TYR A 261 13.78 8.18 0.25
CA TYR A 261 15.21 7.94 0.36
C TYR A 261 15.62 6.69 -0.40
N THR A 262 16.57 6.82 -1.32
CA THR A 262 17.11 5.70 -2.09
C THR A 262 18.61 5.55 -1.87
N THR A 263 19.06 4.31 -1.72
CA THR A 263 20.49 3.96 -1.62
C THR A 263 20.81 2.69 -2.41
N ASP A 264 22.04 2.61 -2.93
CA ASP A 264 22.51 1.45 -3.71
C ASP A 264 22.43 0.16 -2.87
N LEU A 265 22.04 -0.96 -3.49
CA LEU A 265 22.16 -2.30 -2.95
C LEU A 265 23.50 -2.88 -3.41
N ILE A 266 24.45 -3.02 -2.49
CA ILE A 266 25.85 -3.34 -2.82
C ILE A 266 26.21 -4.75 -2.39
N ALA A 267 26.69 -5.56 -3.34
CA ALA A 267 27.28 -6.88 -3.14
C ALA A 267 28.83 -6.84 -3.17
N GLY A 268 29.48 -7.98 -2.89
CA GLY A 268 30.93 -8.12 -3.08
C GLY A 268 31.82 -7.61 -1.93
N GLY A 269 31.30 -7.57 -0.70
CA GLY A 269 32.14 -7.43 0.50
C GLY A 269 32.41 -6.00 0.98
N GLY A 270 31.60 -5.01 0.56
CA GLY A 270 31.64 -3.62 1.04
C GLY A 270 32.90 -2.82 0.71
N ASN A 271 33.91 -3.45 0.10
CA ASN A 271 35.10 -2.76 -0.39
C ASN A 271 34.74 -1.96 -1.65
N PRO A 272 34.90 -0.62 -1.68
CA PRO A 272 34.52 0.21 -2.82
C PRO A 272 35.18 -0.16 -4.16
N LYS A 273 36.26 -0.93 -4.14
CA LYS A 273 36.95 -1.40 -5.36
C LYS A 273 36.42 -2.71 -5.91
N SER A 274 35.72 -3.50 -5.11
CA SER A 274 35.10 -4.78 -5.49
C SER A 274 33.59 -4.80 -5.26
N ALA A 275 33.02 -3.71 -4.76
CA ALA A 275 31.60 -3.49 -4.64
C ALA A 275 30.94 -3.69 -6.01
N ILE A 276 29.94 -4.55 -6.04
CA ILE A 276 29.09 -4.78 -7.19
C ILE A 276 27.77 -4.12 -6.87
N ASP A 277 27.38 -3.15 -7.69
CA ASP A 277 26.03 -2.62 -7.65
C ASP A 277 25.09 -3.68 -8.21
N VAL A 278 24.11 -4.09 -7.40
CA VAL A 278 23.12 -5.11 -7.78
C VAL A 278 21.71 -4.54 -7.81
N GLY A 279 21.54 -3.23 -7.57
CA GLY A 279 20.26 -2.53 -7.56
C GLY A 279 20.16 -1.48 -6.46
N GLU A 280 18.98 -1.29 -5.89
CA GLU A 280 18.72 -0.24 -4.90
C GLU A 280 17.73 -0.68 -3.82
N VAL A 281 17.76 0.06 -2.70
CA VAL A 281 16.77 0.03 -1.63
C VAL A 281 16.15 1.42 -1.53
N THR A 282 14.83 1.50 -1.66
CA THR A 282 14.05 2.74 -1.58
C THR A 282 13.12 2.70 -0.38
N ILE A 283 13.11 3.80 0.38
CA ILE A 283 12.28 4.03 1.55
C ILE A 283 11.31 5.15 1.24
N SER A 284 10.03 4.93 1.51
CA SER A 284 8.97 5.92 1.37
C SER A 284 8.03 5.85 2.58
N SER A 285 7.39 6.97 2.93
CA SER A 285 6.39 7.00 4.01
C SER A 285 5.30 8.04 3.76
N ASP A 286 4.06 7.66 4.07
CA ASP A 286 2.87 8.52 4.06
C ASP A 286 2.53 9.09 5.45
N GLY A 287 3.38 8.88 6.46
CA GLY A 287 3.13 9.28 7.84
C GLY A 287 2.36 8.25 8.67
N GLU A 288 1.75 7.23 8.05
CA GLU A 288 1.15 6.08 8.74
C GLU A 288 2.02 4.82 8.63
N THR A 289 2.63 4.61 7.47
CA THR A 289 3.43 3.43 7.16
C THR A 289 4.79 3.78 6.58
N LEU A 290 5.76 2.91 6.82
CA LEU A 290 7.08 2.93 6.21
C LEU A 290 7.18 1.77 5.21
N GLU A 291 7.41 2.08 3.94
CA GLU A 291 7.63 1.08 2.90
C GLU A 291 9.13 0.98 2.59
N VAL A 292 9.66 -0.25 2.61
CA VAL A 292 11.05 -0.57 2.26
C VAL A 292 11.06 -1.48 1.04
N THR A 293 11.43 -0.93 -0.11
CA THR A 293 11.43 -1.62 -1.39
C THR A 293 12.85 -1.96 -1.83
N TYR A 294 13.10 -3.25 -2.06
CA TYR A 294 14.29 -3.77 -2.71
C TYR A 294 14.02 -3.90 -4.20
N GLN A 295 14.95 -3.45 -5.05
CA GLN A 295 14.89 -3.65 -6.49
C GLN A 295 16.26 -4.04 -7.01
N THR A 296 16.35 -5.15 -7.76
CA THR A 296 17.61 -5.58 -8.39
C THR A 296 17.69 -5.19 -9.86
N GLU A 297 18.91 -4.96 -10.33
CA GLU A 297 19.19 -4.52 -11.70
C GLU A 297 20.22 -5.42 -12.40
N ASP A 298 20.48 -5.14 -13.69
CA ASP A 298 21.53 -5.79 -14.49
C ASP A 298 21.48 -7.33 -14.53
N GLY A 299 20.27 -7.91 -14.38
CA GLY A 299 20.03 -9.34 -14.40
C GLY A 299 20.35 -10.06 -13.08
N TRP A 300 20.55 -9.31 -12.00
CA TRP A 300 20.50 -9.85 -10.64
C TRP A 300 19.06 -10.10 -10.21
N GLU A 301 18.85 -11.12 -9.40
CA GLU A 301 17.58 -11.50 -8.78
C GLU A 301 17.83 -11.83 -7.31
N MET A 302 16.85 -11.58 -6.44
CA MET A 302 16.89 -11.91 -5.01
C MET A 302 16.33 -13.31 -4.76
N THR A 303 17.09 -14.12 -4.01
CA THR A 303 16.64 -15.40 -3.46
C THR A 303 16.22 -15.28 -2.01
N GLU A 304 16.75 -14.29 -1.28
CA GLU A 304 16.33 -13.97 0.09
C GLU A 304 16.43 -12.47 0.38
N THR A 305 15.57 -11.97 1.27
CA THR A 305 15.69 -10.65 1.89
C THR A 305 15.60 -10.77 3.41
N HIS A 306 16.36 -9.92 4.11
CA HIS A 306 16.39 -9.80 5.56
C HIS A 306 16.39 -8.31 5.91
N LEU A 307 15.35 -7.83 6.59
CA LEU A 307 15.19 -6.42 6.96
C LEU A 307 14.94 -6.29 8.46
N GLU A 308 15.70 -5.40 9.09
CA GLU A 308 15.43 -4.89 10.43
C GLU A 308 15.25 -3.38 10.39
N VAL A 309 14.30 -2.87 11.16
CA VAL A 309 14.08 -1.43 11.36
C VAL A 309 13.88 -1.17 12.86
N GLU A 310 14.77 -0.39 13.46
CA GLU A 310 14.81 -0.12 14.90
C GLU A 310 15.12 1.35 15.18
N CYS A 311 14.75 1.88 16.34
CA CYS A 311 15.05 3.28 16.67
C CYS A 311 16.51 3.52 17.04
N ASP A 312 17.13 2.53 17.66
CA ASP A 312 18.51 2.59 18.08
C ASP A 312 19.31 1.47 17.43
N LEU A 313 20.53 1.79 16.97
CA LEU A 313 21.44 0.80 16.39
C LEU A 313 21.72 -0.35 17.35
N GLU A 314 21.67 -0.13 18.67
CA GLU A 314 21.92 -1.17 19.67
C GLU A 314 20.82 -2.24 19.73
N ASP A 315 19.61 -1.91 19.28
CA ASP A 315 18.45 -2.80 19.29
C ASP A 315 18.44 -3.74 18.08
N VAL A 316 19.07 -3.35 16.97
CA VAL A 316 19.28 -4.25 15.82
C VAL A 316 20.01 -5.52 16.26
N PRO A 317 19.47 -6.73 15.99
CA PRO A 317 20.05 -8.00 16.42
C PRO A 317 21.51 -8.16 16.00
N GLN A 318 22.40 -8.08 17.00
CA GLN A 318 23.85 -8.11 16.81
C GLN A 318 24.56 -9.10 17.73
N THR A 319 25.69 -9.60 17.25
CA THR A 319 26.59 -10.45 18.04
C THR A 319 27.10 -9.70 19.27
N GLN A 320 27.11 -10.38 20.40
CA GLN A 320 27.56 -9.80 21.66
C GLN A 320 29.08 -9.91 21.83
N PRO A 321 29.74 -8.93 22.46
CA PRO A 321 31.15 -9.04 22.81
C PRO A 321 31.43 -10.26 23.69
N ASN A 322 32.59 -10.90 23.49
CA ASN A 322 32.97 -12.01 24.36
C ASN A 322 33.24 -11.55 25.81
N LYS A 323 33.44 -12.50 26.74
CA LYS A 323 33.71 -12.22 28.17
C LYS A 323 34.93 -11.32 28.46
N LYS A 324 35.75 -11.01 27.45
CA LYS A 324 36.90 -10.11 27.54
C LYS A 324 36.64 -8.75 26.89
N GLY A 325 35.39 -8.45 26.50
CA GLY A 325 35.00 -7.23 25.80
C GLY A 325 35.60 -7.12 24.40
N LYS A 326 35.86 -8.25 23.72
CA LYS A 326 36.40 -8.27 22.35
C LYS A 326 35.39 -8.87 21.37
N GLY A 327 35.33 -8.31 20.17
CA GLY A 327 34.34 -8.64 19.14
C GLY A 327 32.94 -8.14 19.51
N GLY A 328 31.95 -8.55 18.73
CA GLY A 328 30.56 -8.08 18.83
C GLY A 328 30.25 -6.98 17.82
N GLY A 329 28.97 -6.69 17.60
CA GLY A 329 28.52 -5.65 16.67
C GLY A 329 28.29 -6.12 15.23
N ASN A 330 28.57 -7.39 14.89
CA ASN A 330 28.12 -7.94 13.60
C ASN A 330 26.60 -8.17 13.67
N PRO A 331 25.80 -7.66 12.73
CA PRO A 331 24.38 -7.97 12.66
C PRO A 331 24.15 -9.46 12.38
N ILE A 332 22.98 -9.95 12.75
CA ILE A 332 22.58 -11.35 12.59
C ILE A 332 21.29 -11.41 11.74
N PRO A 333 21.39 -11.37 10.39
CA PRO A 333 20.22 -11.29 9.50
C PRO A 333 19.14 -12.35 9.76
N GLY A 334 19.53 -13.59 10.10
CA GLY A 334 18.57 -14.65 10.44
C GLY A 334 17.79 -14.44 11.75
N HIS A 335 17.99 -13.31 12.44
CA HIS A 335 17.21 -12.86 13.58
C HIS A 335 16.40 -11.59 13.29
N PHE A 336 16.47 -11.05 12.08
CA PHE A 336 15.69 -9.88 11.69
C PHE A 336 14.20 -10.23 11.57
N ASP A 337 13.35 -9.27 11.92
CA ASP A 337 11.90 -9.42 12.01
C ASP A 337 11.28 -9.78 10.65
N TYR A 338 11.81 -9.20 9.58
CA TYR A 338 11.35 -9.46 8.22
C TYR A 338 12.39 -10.29 7.48
N ASN A 339 12.07 -11.58 7.28
CA ASN A 339 12.88 -12.51 6.50
C ASN A 339 12.02 -13.22 5.46
N ASN A 340 12.45 -13.22 4.21
CA ASN A 340 11.72 -13.82 3.10
C ASN A 340 12.66 -14.66 2.22
N ASN A 341 12.15 -15.78 1.71
CA ASN A 341 12.83 -16.66 0.75
C ASN A 341 11.99 -16.72 -0.54
N PHE A 342 12.66 -16.72 -1.69
CA PHE A 342 12.04 -16.66 -3.01
C PHE A 342 12.50 -17.84 -3.89
N ASP A 343 11.53 -18.65 -4.33
CA ASP A 343 11.71 -19.70 -5.34
C ASP A 343 10.43 -19.75 -6.21
N PRO A 344 10.45 -19.17 -7.43
CA PRO A 344 11.61 -18.61 -8.12
C PRO A 344 12.10 -17.28 -7.51
N ALA A 345 13.35 -16.91 -7.80
CA ALA A 345 13.93 -15.63 -7.42
C ALA A 345 13.15 -14.44 -8.02
N VAL A 346 13.19 -13.29 -7.35
CA VAL A 346 12.41 -12.09 -7.70
C VAL A 346 13.32 -10.87 -7.91
N THR A 347 12.89 -9.91 -8.73
CA THR A 347 13.66 -8.67 -8.95
C THR A 347 13.21 -7.50 -8.10
N GLU A 348 12.09 -7.65 -7.38
CA GLU A 348 11.49 -6.60 -6.56
C GLU A 348 10.79 -7.21 -5.35
N HIS A 349 10.91 -6.59 -4.19
CA HIS A 349 10.22 -6.99 -2.97
C HIS A 349 10.03 -5.78 -2.05
N THR A 350 8.81 -5.60 -1.51
CA THR A 350 8.48 -4.49 -0.61
C THR A 350 8.03 -5.03 0.73
N VAL A 351 8.54 -4.43 1.81
CA VAL A 351 8.09 -4.64 3.18
C VAL A 351 7.38 -3.37 3.65
N ILE A 352 6.20 -3.51 4.23
CA ILE A 352 5.40 -2.40 4.76
C ILE A 352 5.36 -2.54 6.29
N ILE A 353 5.73 -1.49 6.99
CA ILE A 353 5.84 -1.42 8.45
C ILE A 353 4.92 -0.31 8.95
N ASN A 354 4.14 -0.58 10.00
CA ASN A 354 3.33 0.46 10.62
C ASN A 354 4.23 1.35 11.50
N LEU A 355 4.18 2.67 11.32
CA LEU A 355 5.01 3.59 12.10
C LEU A 355 4.66 3.61 13.59
N ASP A 356 3.41 3.29 13.95
CA ASP A 356 2.97 3.16 15.34
C ASP A 356 3.74 2.08 16.12
N ASP A 357 4.28 1.08 15.42
CA ASP A 357 5.10 0.01 16.02
C ASP A 357 6.55 0.46 16.25
N LEU A 358 7.01 1.50 15.55
CA LEU A 358 8.40 1.96 15.52
C LEU A 358 8.66 3.07 16.55
N CYS A 359 7.74 4.03 16.75
CA CYS A 359 7.83 5.06 17.78
C CYS A 359 9.04 6.03 17.72
N CYS A 360 9.61 6.27 16.55
CA CYS A 360 10.69 7.24 16.40
C CYS A 360 10.72 7.89 15.02
N THR A 361 11.37 9.05 14.97
CA THR A 361 11.48 9.87 13.76
C THR A 361 12.77 9.62 12.96
N ASP A 362 13.73 8.86 13.49
CA ASP A 362 15.03 8.61 12.85
C ASP A 362 15.42 7.12 12.87
N PRO A 363 14.58 6.20 12.36
CA PRO A 363 14.89 4.78 12.45
C PRO A 363 16.17 4.38 11.72
N VAL A 364 16.84 3.40 12.30
CA VAL A 364 17.98 2.65 11.76
C VAL A 364 17.45 1.47 10.95
N ILE A 365 17.79 1.43 9.67
CA ILE A 365 17.36 0.40 8.72
C ILE A 365 18.56 -0.45 8.32
N ALA A 366 18.44 -1.77 8.51
CA ALA A 366 19.42 -2.76 8.12
C ALA A 366 18.82 -3.67 7.03
N ALA A 367 19.06 -3.29 5.77
CA ALA A 367 18.54 -3.98 4.60
C ALA A 367 19.57 -4.93 3.99
N HIS A 368 19.31 -6.24 4.02
CA HIS A 368 20.19 -7.28 3.51
C HIS A 368 19.46 -8.17 2.49
N ALA A 369 20.16 -8.59 1.44
CA ALA A 369 19.64 -9.49 0.43
C ALA A 369 20.66 -10.58 0.06
N VAL A 370 20.17 -11.76 -0.27
CA VAL A 370 20.95 -12.78 -1.00
C VAL A 370 20.52 -12.70 -2.46
N VAL A 371 21.48 -12.49 -3.34
CA VAL A 371 21.23 -12.25 -4.77
C VAL A 371 21.96 -13.27 -5.63
N GLN A 372 21.37 -13.59 -6.78
CA GLN A 372 21.95 -14.44 -7.80
C GLN A 372 21.93 -13.77 -9.18
N LYS A 373 22.88 -14.14 -10.03
CA LYS A 373 22.92 -13.77 -11.45
C LYS A 373 23.09 -15.01 -12.30
N VAL A 374 22.13 -15.23 -13.20
CA VAL A 374 22.13 -16.38 -14.10
C VAL A 374 22.72 -15.99 -15.46
N THR A 375 23.87 -16.57 -15.81
CA THR A 375 24.52 -16.36 -17.11
C THR A 375 24.35 -17.59 -17.99
N ILE A 376 23.73 -17.45 -19.16
CA ILE A 376 23.60 -18.54 -20.13
C ILE A 376 24.95 -18.76 -20.81
N LEU A 377 25.58 -19.90 -20.54
CA LEU A 377 26.84 -20.31 -21.17
C LEU A 377 26.59 -20.96 -22.54
N ASN A 378 25.55 -21.80 -22.64
CA ASN A 378 25.16 -22.44 -23.90
C ASN A 378 23.63 -22.56 -23.97
N PRO A 379 22.96 -21.96 -24.97
CA PRO A 379 21.52 -22.08 -25.10
C PRO A 379 21.11 -23.51 -25.47
N THR A 380 19.92 -23.91 -25.02
CA THR A 380 19.28 -25.16 -25.44
C THR A 380 18.84 -25.12 -26.92
N PRO A 381 18.95 -26.22 -27.68
CA PRO A 381 19.50 -27.51 -27.27
C PRO A 381 21.02 -27.58 -27.35
N TYR A 382 21.62 -28.38 -26.46
CA TYR A 382 23.02 -28.81 -26.57
C TYR A 382 23.15 -30.31 -26.31
N TYR A 383 24.21 -30.91 -26.83
CA TYR A 383 24.40 -32.35 -26.84
C TYR A 383 25.52 -32.79 -25.88
N ALA A 384 25.59 -34.10 -25.63
CA ALA A 384 26.66 -34.68 -24.85
C ALA A 384 28.04 -34.39 -25.45
N ASP A 385 29.02 -34.15 -24.59
CA ASP A 385 30.37 -33.74 -24.99
C ASP A 385 31.32 -34.93 -25.20
N ALA A 386 31.13 -36.03 -24.47
CA ALA A 386 32.03 -37.17 -24.49
C ALA A 386 31.35 -38.49 -24.16
N VAL A 387 31.97 -39.60 -24.59
CA VAL A 387 31.64 -40.94 -24.12
C VAL A 387 32.43 -41.19 -22.85
N PHE A 388 31.74 -41.34 -21.72
CA PHE A 388 32.38 -41.65 -20.45
C PHE A 388 32.79 -43.12 -20.37
N ASP A 389 31.86 -44.02 -20.72
CA ASP A 389 32.09 -45.47 -20.78
C ASP A 389 31.01 -46.12 -21.65
N TYR A 390 31.27 -47.32 -22.18
CA TYR A 390 30.30 -48.05 -22.99
C TYR A 390 30.60 -49.56 -23.01
N ASN A 391 29.57 -50.36 -23.28
CA ASN A 391 29.71 -51.77 -23.58
C ASN A 391 28.74 -52.15 -24.70
N GLN A 392 29.27 -52.37 -25.91
CA GLN A 392 28.44 -52.72 -27.05
C GLN A 392 28.03 -54.20 -27.00
N GLY A 393 26.74 -54.46 -27.18
CA GLY A 393 26.17 -55.80 -27.30
C GLY A 393 26.48 -56.46 -28.64
N LEU A 394 25.87 -57.62 -28.87
CA LEU A 394 25.98 -58.35 -30.13
C LEU A 394 24.71 -58.17 -30.97
N ARG A 395 24.81 -58.50 -32.25
CA ARG A 395 23.67 -58.63 -33.15
C ARG A 395 22.83 -59.86 -32.82
N LYS A 396 21.65 -59.95 -33.42
CA LYS A 396 20.72 -61.08 -33.22
C LYS A 396 21.34 -62.44 -33.55
N ASP A 397 22.23 -62.51 -34.54
CA ASP A 397 22.97 -63.71 -34.96
C ASP A 397 24.17 -64.05 -34.05
N GLY A 398 24.42 -63.27 -33.00
CA GLY A 398 25.52 -63.47 -32.06
C GLY A 398 26.88 -62.99 -32.58
N THR A 399 26.92 -62.26 -33.69
CA THR A 399 28.14 -61.64 -34.20
C THR A 399 28.26 -60.18 -33.73
N PRO A 400 29.46 -59.57 -33.77
CA PRO A 400 29.63 -58.15 -33.46
C PRO A 400 28.74 -57.25 -34.32
N VAL A 401 28.35 -56.10 -33.78
CA VAL A 401 27.73 -55.00 -34.54
C VAL A 401 28.65 -54.60 -35.70
N ARG A 402 28.06 -54.13 -36.79
CA ARG A 402 28.82 -53.75 -37.99
C ARG A 402 29.81 -52.62 -37.64
N PRO A 403 31.04 -52.64 -38.19
CA PRO A 403 32.05 -51.61 -37.88
C PRO A 403 31.58 -50.16 -38.08
N GLY A 404 30.70 -49.91 -39.07
CA GLY A 404 30.16 -48.56 -39.34
C GLY A 404 29.31 -47.98 -38.22
N ARG A 405 28.70 -48.84 -37.39
CA ARG A 405 27.78 -48.50 -36.28
C ARG A 405 28.42 -48.70 -34.90
N SER A 406 29.74 -48.84 -34.86
CA SER A 406 30.51 -49.24 -33.67
C SER A 406 31.49 -48.16 -33.19
N VAL A 407 31.23 -46.90 -33.54
CA VAL A 407 31.98 -45.75 -33.02
C VAL A 407 31.07 -45.02 -32.03
N PRO A 408 31.30 -45.13 -30.71
CA PRO A 408 30.35 -44.67 -29.69
C PRO A 408 30.12 -43.14 -29.74
N GLU A 409 31.07 -42.37 -30.24
CA GLU A 409 30.93 -40.91 -30.44
C GLU A 409 29.83 -40.56 -31.46
N GLN A 410 29.41 -41.49 -32.32
CA GLN A 410 28.27 -41.31 -33.24
C GLN A 410 26.95 -41.10 -32.50
N GLY A 411 26.84 -41.55 -31.23
CA GLY A 411 25.64 -41.36 -30.40
C GLY A 411 25.60 -40.05 -29.62
N LEU A 412 26.58 -39.14 -29.82
CA LEU A 412 26.70 -37.89 -29.07
C LEU A 412 26.24 -36.66 -29.86
N ALA A 413 26.06 -36.76 -31.18
CA ALA A 413 25.79 -35.62 -32.03
C ALA A 413 24.65 -35.92 -32.99
N PHE A 414 23.72 -34.98 -33.12
CA PHE A 414 22.55 -35.16 -33.96
C PHE A 414 22.89 -35.14 -35.46
N GLU A 415 22.74 -36.28 -36.11
CA GLU A 415 22.98 -36.47 -37.54
C GLU A 415 21.68 -36.80 -38.28
N THR A 416 21.45 -36.14 -39.42
CA THR A 416 20.17 -36.22 -40.16
C THR A 416 20.23 -37.02 -41.46
N GLY A 417 21.40 -37.61 -41.77
CA GLY A 417 21.57 -38.47 -42.94
C GLY A 417 21.12 -39.91 -42.65
N GLN A 418 20.58 -40.59 -43.67
CA GLN A 418 20.34 -42.04 -43.60
C GLN A 418 21.63 -42.81 -43.97
N ASP A 419 22.63 -42.75 -43.09
CA ASP A 419 23.88 -43.50 -43.22
C ASP A 419 24.12 -44.32 -41.95
N GLU A 420 24.69 -45.52 -42.09
CA GLU A 420 25.00 -46.35 -40.92
C GLU A 420 26.13 -45.78 -40.06
N THR A 421 26.85 -44.76 -40.54
CA THR A 421 27.86 -44.06 -39.75
C THR A 421 27.34 -42.89 -38.92
N ASN A 422 26.03 -42.65 -38.90
CA ASN A 422 25.42 -41.49 -38.25
C ASN A 422 24.87 -41.79 -36.85
N PHE A 423 24.93 -43.04 -36.41
CA PHE A 423 24.46 -43.47 -35.10
C PHE A 423 25.33 -44.59 -34.56
N PHE A 424 25.24 -44.79 -33.24
CA PHE A 424 25.85 -45.90 -32.56
C PHE A 424 24.78 -46.93 -32.18
N SER A 425 24.85 -48.13 -32.76
CA SER A 425 24.00 -49.24 -32.32
C SER A 425 24.51 -49.78 -31.00
N LEU A 426 23.66 -49.79 -29.97
CA LEU A 426 24.04 -50.30 -28.66
C LEU A 426 24.38 -51.80 -28.69
N GLY A 427 23.82 -52.57 -29.63
CA GLY A 427 23.84 -54.03 -29.58
C GLY A 427 22.83 -54.55 -28.55
N PHE A 428 22.32 -55.77 -28.72
CA PHE A 428 21.38 -56.34 -27.76
C PHE A 428 22.00 -56.45 -26.36
N GLY A 429 21.39 -55.76 -25.38
CA GLY A 429 21.86 -55.68 -24.00
C GLY A 429 23.11 -54.81 -23.78
N GLY A 430 23.53 -54.05 -24.80
CA GLY A 430 24.62 -53.09 -24.67
C GLY A 430 24.17 -51.76 -24.10
N TRP A 431 25.12 -50.87 -23.81
CA TRP A 431 24.85 -49.56 -23.23
C TRP A 431 25.96 -48.56 -23.52
N LEU A 432 25.62 -47.27 -23.42
CA LEU A 432 26.54 -46.13 -23.50
C LEU A 432 26.27 -45.16 -22.34
N ILE A 433 27.33 -44.60 -21.76
CA ILE A 433 27.26 -43.48 -20.82
C ILE A 433 27.86 -42.26 -21.49
N ALA A 434 27.04 -41.24 -21.66
CA ALA A 434 27.43 -39.94 -22.17
C ALA A 434 27.72 -38.98 -21.01
N GLU A 435 28.73 -38.13 -21.18
CA GLU A 435 29.11 -37.07 -20.25
C GLU A 435 28.78 -35.71 -20.87
N PHE A 436 28.19 -34.84 -20.05
CA PHE A 436 28.01 -33.43 -20.35
C PHE A 436 29.01 -32.62 -19.52
N ASN A 437 29.80 -31.77 -20.18
CA ASN A 437 30.71 -30.84 -19.52
C ASN A 437 29.92 -29.79 -18.72
N CYS A 438 28.76 -29.40 -19.25
CA CYS A 438 27.75 -28.64 -18.54
C CYS A 438 26.60 -29.56 -18.14
N PRO A 439 26.45 -29.92 -16.84
CA PRO A 439 25.38 -30.79 -16.40
C PRO A 439 24.00 -30.29 -16.85
N ILE A 440 23.13 -31.23 -17.24
CA ILE A 440 21.74 -30.93 -17.59
C ILE A 440 21.03 -30.53 -16.31
N ARG A 441 20.59 -29.27 -16.21
CA ARG A 441 19.80 -28.82 -15.06
C ARG A 441 18.39 -29.38 -15.15
N ASN A 442 17.78 -29.61 -14.00
CA ASN A 442 16.36 -29.89 -13.90
C ASN A 442 15.57 -28.59 -13.95
N GLY A 443 14.51 -28.56 -14.76
CA GLY A 443 13.59 -27.45 -14.89
C GLY A 443 12.15 -27.93 -14.98
N PRO A 444 11.20 -27.05 -15.31
CA PRO A 444 9.82 -27.47 -15.50
C PRO A 444 9.67 -28.44 -16.70
N GLY A 445 9.28 -29.68 -16.43
CA GLY A 445 8.98 -30.68 -17.46
C GLY A 445 10.22 -31.45 -17.93
N ASP A 446 10.15 -32.03 -19.13
CA ASP A 446 11.26 -32.86 -19.63
C ASP A 446 12.56 -32.05 -19.82
N ASP A 447 13.67 -32.61 -19.37
CA ASP A 447 15.00 -31.97 -19.36
C ASP A 447 16.00 -32.61 -20.31
N VAL A 448 15.79 -33.87 -20.67
CA VAL A 448 16.67 -34.61 -21.58
C VAL A 448 15.84 -35.28 -22.67
N LYS A 449 16.36 -35.27 -23.90
CA LYS A 449 15.79 -35.98 -25.04
C LYS A 449 16.81 -36.93 -25.63
N VAL A 450 16.39 -38.18 -25.85
CA VAL A 450 17.14 -39.17 -26.60
C VAL A 450 16.59 -39.25 -28.01
N ILE A 451 17.48 -39.36 -28.98
CA ILE A 451 17.16 -39.48 -30.40
C ILE A 451 17.71 -40.81 -30.89
N GLU A 452 16.85 -41.58 -31.55
CA GLU A 452 17.17 -42.89 -32.13
C GLU A 452 16.90 -42.89 -33.63
N ASP A 453 17.74 -43.59 -34.38
CA ASP A 453 17.56 -43.79 -35.81
C ASP A 453 16.61 -44.96 -36.09
N THR A 454 15.44 -44.67 -36.68
CA THR A 454 14.48 -45.71 -37.09
C THR A 454 13.89 -45.41 -38.46
N TRP A 455 14.41 -46.08 -39.48
CA TRP A 455 14.03 -45.80 -40.86
C TRP A 455 12.77 -46.58 -41.28
N GLY A 456 11.67 -45.84 -41.52
CA GLY A 456 10.41 -46.43 -41.97
C GLY A 456 9.76 -47.29 -40.89
N SER A 457 9.10 -48.39 -41.25
CA SER A 457 8.50 -49.30 -40.25
C SER A 457 9.52 -50.35 -39.81
N TYR A 458 9.79 -50.39 -38.51
CA TYR A 458 10.77 -51.28 -37.90
C TYR A 458 10.16 -52.00 -36.68
N PRO A 459 10.60 -53.22 -36.32
CA PRO A 459 10.18 -53.84 -35.07
C PRO A 459 10.60 -53.00 -33.85
N LEU A 460 9.96 -53.25 -32.71
CA LEU A 460 10.09 -52.42 -31.52
C LEU A 460 11.48 -52.51 -30.88
N GLU A 461 12.18 -51.38 -30.82
CA GLU A 461 13.45 -51.20 -30.10
C GLU A 461 13.22 -50.38 -28.85
N LYS A 462 13.98 -50.69 -27.80
CA LYS A 462 13.79 -50.10 -26.48
C LYS A 462 15.12 -49.84 -25.80
N ALA A 463 15.20 -48.71 -25.10
CA ALA A 463 16.30 -48.41 -24.20
C ALA A 463 15.81 -47.83 -22.88
N GLU A 464 16.44 -48.23 -21.77
CA GLU A 464 16.25 -47.60 -20.48
C GLU A 464 17.25 -46.45 -20.31
N LEU A 465 16.77 -45.33 -19.76
CA LEU A 465 17.59 -44.16 -19.48
C LEU A 465 17.79 -43.96 -17.99
N TYR A 466 19.02 -43.58 -17.64
CA TYR A 466 19.42 -43.26 -16.28
C TYR A 466 20.27 -41.99 -16.24
N ALA A 467 20.12 -41.20 -15.18
CA ALA A 467 20.92 -40.01 -14.89
C ALA A 467 21.87 -40.24 -13.71
N SER A 468 23.02 -39.57 -13.70
CA SER A 468 23.98 -39.59 -12.59
C SER A 468 24.85 -38.32 -12.55
N ASN A 469 25.34 -37.97 -11.36
CA ASN A 469 26.38 -36.94 -11.20
C ASN A 469 27.78 -37.50 -10.95
N ASP A 470 27.89 -38.78 -10.62
CA ASP A 470 29.17 -39.43 -10.28
C ASP A 470 29.54 -40.60 -11.21
N GLY A 471 28.66 -40.95 -12.16
CA GLY A 471 28.86 -42.05 -13.11
C GLY A 471 28.69 -43.45 -12.50
N THR A 472 28.24 -43.55 -11.25
CA THR A 472 28.14 -44.82 -10.51
C THR A 472 26.78 -45.03 -9.84
N ASN A 473 26.20 -44.00 -9.25
CA ASN A 473 24.86 -43.99 -8.67
C ASN A 473 23.86 -43.50 -9.72
N TRP A 474 22.91 -44.36 -10.09
CA TRP A 474 22.02 -44.13 -11.22
C TRP A 474 20.59 -43.89 -10.76
N PHE A 475 20.00 -42.80 -11.23
CA PHE A 475 18.59 -42.49 -11.10
C PHE A 475 17.87 -42.89 -12.39
N TYR A 476 16.82 -43.69 -12.30
CA TYR A 476 16.08 -44.15 -13.48
C TYR A 476 15.14 -43.05 -13.98
N LEU A 477 15.28 -42.67 -15.25
CA LEU A 477 14.45 -41.65 -15.89
C LEU A 477 13.22 -42.26 -16.59
N GLY A 478 13.41 -43.36 -17.31
CA GLY A 478 12.32 -43.98 -18.05
C GLY A 478 12.76 -44.91 -19.16
N LEU A 479 11.80 -45.26 -20.00
CA LEU A 479 11.97 -46.17 -21.14
C LEU A 479 11.74 -45.39 -22.45
N ALA A 480 12.77 -45.33 -23.29
CA ALA A 480 12.67 -44.88 -24.67
C ALA A 480 12.29 -46.05 -25.58
N ASP A 481 11.53 -45.76 -26.62
CA ASP A 481 11.24 -46.72 -27.69
C ASP A 481 11.08 -46.02 -29.05
N ASN A 482 11.04 -46.85 -30.09
CA ASN A 482 11.03 -46.37 -31.46
C ASN A 482 9.64 -46.07 -32.05
N THR A 483 8.66 -45.76 -31.20
CA THR A 483 7.26 -45.57 -31.61
C THR A 483 6.87 -44.11 -31.86
N VAL A 484 7.51 -43.16 -31.18
CA VAL A 484 7.25 -41.72 -31.34
C VAL A 484 8.21 -41.15 -32.38
N ARG A 485 7.69 -40.83 -33.57
CA ARG A 485 8.49 -40.22 -34.65
C ARG A 485 8.80 -38.76 -34.37
N ASP A 486 10.03 -38.36 -34.69
CA ASP A 486 10.37 -36.94 -34.76
C ASP A 486 9.49 -36.25 -35.82
N PRO A 487 8.84 -35.13 -35.49
CA PRO A 487 7.90 -34.45 -36.40
C PRO A 487 8.60 -33.74 -37.57
N VAL A 488 9.90 -33.46 -37.46
CA VAL A 488 10.70 -32.77 -38.48
C VAL A 488 11.47 -33.79 -39.31
N TYR A 489 12.12 -34.74 -38.65
CA TYR A 489 12.99 -35.74 -39.26
C TYR A 489 12.42 -37.14 -39.06
N ASN A 490 11.48 -37.54 -39.92
CA ASN A 490 10.75 -38.82 -39.80
C ASN A 490 11.58 -40.12 -39.90
N ILE A 491 12.90 -39.97 -40.03
CA ILE A 491 13.89 -41.04 -39.99
C ILE A 491 14.34 -41.33 -38.56
N HIS A 492 13.97 -40.48 -37.60
CA HIS A 492 14.28 -40.61 -36.18
C HIS A 492 13.04 -40.80 -35.33
N THR A 493 13.28 -41.33 -34.13
CA THR A 493 12.36 -41.42 -33.00
C THR A 493 12.93 -40.63 -31.84
N ILE A 494 12.04 -40.12 -31.01
CA ILE A 494 12.41 -39.28 -29.87
C ILE A 494 11.70 -39.74 -28.61
N ALA A 495 12.42 -39.67 -27.49
CA ALA A 495 11.86 -39.83 -26.15
C ALA A 495 12.47 -38.77 -25.23
N SER A 496 11.61 -38.05 -24.51
CA SER A 496 12.00 -36.99 -23.58
C SER A 496 11.68 -37.41 -22.15
N PHE A 497 12.51 -36.95 -21.21
CA PHE A 497 12.42 -37.33 -19.80
C PHE A 497 12.76 -36.15 -18.88
N ASP A 498 12.00 -36.04 -17.80
CA ASP A 498 12.21 -35.15 -16.65
C ASP A 498 13.23 -35.79 -15.68
N LEU A 499 14.15 -34.99 -15.12
CA LEU A 499 15.17 -35.46 -14.16
C LEU A 499 14.59 -35.77 -12.77
N GLY A 500 13.31 -35.45 -12.54
CA GLY A 500 12.56 -35.75 -11.33
C GLY A 500 13.06 -34.95 -10.14
N SER A 501 13.62 -35.65 -9.15
CA SER A 501 14.12 -35.01 -7.92
C SER A 501 15.59 -34.62 -7.99
N MET A 502 16.29 -34.92 -9.09
CA MET A 502 17.69 -34.50 -9.26
C MET A 502 17.74 -33.01 -9.60
N ALA A 503 18.64 -32.24 -9.00
CA ALA A 503 18.82 -30.83 -9.37
C ALA A 503 19.50 -30.67 -10.74
N GLU A 504 20.37 -31.62 -11.08
CA GLU A 504 21.10 -31.69 -12.35
C GLU A 504 21.63 -33.11 -12.60
N ALA A 505 22.02 -33.40 -13.84
CA ALA A 505 22.63 -34.64 -14.27
C ALA A 505 23.86 -34.40 -15.17
N LYS A 506 25.02 -34.86 -14.73
CA LYS A 506 26.27 -34.81 -15.52
C LYS A 506 26.37 -35.94 -16.55
N TYR A 507 25.82 -37.11 -16.22
CA TYR A 507 25.91 -38.32 -17.02
C TYR A 507 24.54 -38.86 -17.37
N ILE A 508 24.36 -39.26 -18.63
CA ILE A 508 23.17 -39.97 -19.10
C ILE A 508 23.60 -41.34 -19.63
N LYS A 509 23.02 -42.40 -19.07
CA LYS A 509 23.24 -43.77 -19.49
C LYS A 509 22.03 -44.28 -20.27
N VAL A 510 22.29 -44.83 -21.44
CA VAL A 510 21.29 -45.45 -22.32
C VAL A 510 21.59 -46.94 -22.41
N VAL A 511 20.64 -47.79 -22.02
CA VAL A 511 20.81 -49.24 -21.95
C VAL A 511 19.81 -49.92 -22.88
N ASP A 512 20.28 -50.68 -23.87
CA ASP A 512 19.41 -51.48 -24.72
C ASP A 512 18.71 -52.56 -23.89
N VAL A 513 17.38 -52.59 -24.00
CA VAL A 513 16.50 -53.60 -23.40
C VAL A 513 15.58 -54.20 -24.46
N THR A 514 15.99 -54.14 -25.73
CA THR A 514 15.21 -54.63 -26.87
C THR A 514 15.05 -56.15 -26.77
N ASP A 515 13.83 -56.66 -26.95
CA ASP A 515 13.57 -58.11 -26.97
C ASP A 515 14.07 -58.73 -28.30
N PRO A 516 15.14 -59.53 -28.30
CA PRO A 516 15.66 -60.11 -29.54
C PRO A 516 14.67 -61.09 -30.17
N ALA A 517 13.68 -61.60 -29.45
CA ALA A 517 12.67 -62.52 -29.99
C ALA A 517 11.77 -61.87 -31.05
N LEU A 518 11.69 -60.53 -31.09
CA LEU A 518 10.93 -59.79 -32.10
C LEU A 518 11.60 -59.80 -33.49
N TYR A 519 12.87 -60.21 -33.57
CA TYR A 519 13.72 -60.09 -34.76
C TYR A 519 14.00 -61.44 -35.45
N ASN A 520 13.12 -62.43 -35.32
CA ASN A 520 13.34 -63.76 -35.91
C ASN A 520 13.52 -63.76 -37.44
N SER A 521 12.98 -62.75 -38.14
CA SER A 521 13.16 -62.56 -39.59
C SER A 521 14.32 -61.63 -39.96
N ARG A 522 15.05 -61.10 -38.97
CA ARG A 522 16.13 -60.11 -39.12
C ARG A 522 17.37 -60.54 -38.31
N PRO A 523 18.14 -61.54 -38.80
CA PRO A 523 19.28 -62.07 -38.06
C PRO A 523 20.40 -61.05 -37.87
N ASP A 524 20.43 -59.97 -38.66
CA ASP A 524 21.42 -58.91 -38.59
C ASP A 524 21.00 -57.69 -37.75
N ALA A 525 19.85 -57.74 -37.07
CA ALA A 525 19.41 -56.67 -36.16
C ALA A 525 20.39 -56.47 -35.00
N ASP A 526 20.54 -55.23 -34.56
CA ASP A 526 21.61 -54.74 -33.70
C ASP A 526 21.13 -53.90 -32.49
N GLY A 527 19.84 -53.95 -32.18
CA GLY A 527 19.28 -53.29 -31.00
C GLY A 527 19.14 -51.78 -31.20
N TYR A 528 18.94 -51.05 -30.10
CA TYR A 528 18.66 -49.62 -30.13
C TYR A 528 19.77 -48.80 -30.80
N ASP A 529 19.39 -47.99 -31.80
CA ASP A 529 20.29 -47.20 -32.65
C ASP A 529 20.38 -45.74 -32.15
N LEU A 530 21.27 -45.47 -31.18
CA LEU A 530 21.41 -44.15 -30.54
C LEU A 530 22.09 -43.14 -31.48
N ASN A 531 21.38 -42.06 -31.80
CA ASN A 531 21.88 -40.95 -32.62
C ASN A 531 22.38 -39.79 -31.76
N ALA A 532 21.58 -39.32 -30.79
CA ALA A 532 21.98 -38.22 -29.94
C ALA A 532 21.30 -38.22 -28.56
N ILE A 533 21.92 -37.52 -27.61
CA ILE A 533 21.35 -37.17 -26.31
C ILE A 533 21.43 -35.66 -26.17
N GLU A 534 20.29 -35.03 -25.95
CA GLU A 534 20.08 -33.58 -26.00
C GLU A 534 19.59 -33.07 -24.64
N SER A 535 20.20 -32.01 -24.15
CA SER A 535 19.66 -31.19 -23.05
C SER A 535 18.53 -30.31 -23.59
N LEU A 536 17.41 -30.30 -22.87
CA LEU A 536 16.26 -29.43 -23.11
C LEU A 536 16.32 -28.14 -22.28
N GLN A 537 17.20 -28.07 -21.27
CA GLN A 537 17.46 -26.86 -20.48
C GLN A 537 18.71 -26.12 -20.96
N ASN A 538 18.77 -24.79 -20.72
CA ASN A 538 19.98 -23.99 -20.97
C ASN A 538 21.11 -24.42 -20.04
N CYS A 539 22.34 -24.41 -20.55
CA CYS A 539 23.53 -24.46 -19.71
C CYS A 539 23.75 -23.06 -19.12
N VAL A 540 23.78 -22.95 -17.79
CA VAL A 540 23.93 -21.67 -17.09
C VAL A 540 24.98 -21.73 -15.99
N GLU A 541 25.61 -20.59 -15.73
CA GLU A 541 26.43 -20.32 -14.55
C GLU A 541 25.60 -19.44 -13.60
N ILE A 542 25.50 -19.84 -12.34
CA ILE A 542 24.89 -19.00 -11.29
C ILE A 542 26.02 -18.39 -10.47
N GLN A 543 26.06 -17.07 -10.40
CA GLN A 543 26.85 -16.33 -9.44
C GLN A 543 25.95 -15.93 -8.28
N GLU A 544 26.29 -16.32 -7.05
CA GLU A 544 25.58 -15.92 -5.82
C GLU A 544 26.43 -14.91 -5.03
N GLU A 545 25.77 -13.90 -4.46
CA GLU A 545 26.38 -12.90 -3.59
C GLU A 545 25.44 -12.52 -2.45
N THR A 546 25.98 -11.90 -1.40
CA THR A 546 25.19 -11.21 -0.36
C THR A 546 25.33 -9.71 -0.56
N ALA A 547 24.25 -8.96 -0.43
CA ALA A 547 24.18 -7.53 -0.63
C ALA A 547 23.60 -6.79 0.59
N TRP A 548 24.02 -5.53 0.78
CA TRP A 548 23.50 -4.63 1.81
C TRP A 548 23.10 -3.30 1.20
N GLY A 549 22.00 -2.72 1.69
CA GLY A 549 21.67 -1.32 1.42
C GLY A 549 22.81 -0.44 1.92
N LYS A 550 23.37 0.37 1.03
CA LYS A 550 24.58 1.12 1.28
C LYS A 550 24.36 2.18 2.35
N GLY A 551 25.29 2.23 3.31
CA GLY A 551 25.20 3.13 4.44
C GLY A 551 26.47 3.16 5.28
N SER A 552 26.29 3.28 6.60
CA SER A 552 27.35 3.23 7.59
C SER A 552 27.68 1.78 7.98
N ASP A 553 28.95 1.50 8.26
CA ASP A 553 29.39 0.18 8.71
C ASP A 553 28.85 -0.14 10.10
N PHE A 554 28.36 -1.37 10.29
CA PHE A 554 28.15 -1.91 11.63
C PHE A 554 29.49 -1.97 12.41
N PRO A 555 29.47 -1.83 13.75
CA PRO A 555 30.69 -1.78 14.57
C PRO A 555 31.49 -3.10 14.64
N GLY A 556 30.97 -4.18 14.04
CA GLY A 556 31.60 -5.49 14.00
C GLY A 556 32.80 -5.61 13.06
N ASP A 557 33.21 -6.86 12.82
CA ASP A 557 34.34 -7.22 11.94
C ASP A 557 33.86 -7.71 10.55
N ASN A 558 32.62 -7.41 10.16
CA ASN A 558 32.07 -7.67 8.84
C ASN A 558 31.83 -6.36 8.07
N TRP A 559 31.34 -6.46 6.84
CA TRP A 559 31.09 -5.32 5.96
C TRP A 559 29.61 -4.93 5.92
N ALA A 560 28.80 -5.44 6.85
CA ALA A 560 27.38 -5.14 6.88
C ALA A 560 27.15 -3.65 7.10
N MET A 561 26.07 -3.13 6.51
CA MET A 561 25.76 -1.70 6.53
C MET A 561 24.35 -1.45 7.04
N TYR A 562 24.15 -0.26 7.59
CA TYR A 562 22.84 0.29 7.94
C TYR A 562 22.77 1.75 7.51
N PHE A 563 21.57 2.30 7.38
CA PHE A 563 21.36 3.73 7.16
C PHE A 563 20.20 4.22 8.02
N SER A 564 20.04 5.53 8.13
CA SER A 564 18.94 6.15 8.87
C SER A 564 18.03 6.88 7.89
N TYR A 565 16.74 6.96 8.22
CA TYR A 565 15.74 7.68 7.47
C TYR A 565 15.07 8.72 8.36
N ASP A 566 14.98 9.97 7.90
CA ASP A 566 14.39 11.08 8.65
C ASP A 566 12.90 11.18 8.34
N LEU A 567 12.08 10.87 9.33
CA LEU A 567 10.62 10.92 9.28
C LEU A 567 10.04 12.22 9.85
N SER A 568 10.88 13.17 10.30
CA SER A 568 10.43 14.33 11.08
C SER A 568 9.52 15.29 10.31
N ASP A 569 9.47 15.19 8.98
CA ASP A 569 8.57 15.97 8.13
C ASP A 569 7.14 15.41 8.07
N CYS A 570 6.93 14.10 8.29
CA CYS A 570 5.61 13.47 8.13
C CYS A 570 5.12 12.65 9.35
N TYR A 571 5.97 12.41 10.35
CA TYR A 571 5.64 11.60 11.51
C TYR A 571 6.26 12.19 12.79
N ASP A 572 5.49 12.19 13.87
CA ASP A 572 5.84 12.87 15.12
C ASP A 572 6.42 11.94 16.21
N GLY A 573 6.62 10.66 15.90
CA GLY A 573 7.23 9.69 16.81
C GLY A 573 6.29 9.14 17.88
N GLN A 574 4.97 9.24 17.71
CA GLN A 574 4.02 8.74 18.71
C GLN A 574 3.89 7.20 18.70
N CYS A 575 4.06 6.58 19.88
CA CYS A 575 3.70 5.19 20.10
C CYS A 575 2.19 5.00 20.33
N LEU A 576 1.63 3.89 19.83
CA LEU A 576 0.37 3.38 20.37
C LEU A 576 0.54 2.86 21.81
N GLY A 577 0.25 3.73 22.78
CA GLY A 577 -0.11 3.36 24.14
C GLY A 577 0.93 3.69 25.21
N LEU A 578 0.86 4.90 25.73
CA LEU A 578 0.48 5.20 27.12
C LEU A 578 0.48 6.73 27.25
N GLU A 579 -0.62 7.39 26.91
CA GLU A 579 -0.93 8.64 27.60
C GLU A 579 -1.07 8.30 29.09
N SER A 580 0.04 8.43 29.82
CA SER A 580 -0.04 8.67 31.24
C SER A 580 -0.91 9.90 31.39
N ASN A 581 -2.09 9.72 32.00
CA ASN A 581 -2.96 10.77 32.50
C ASN A 581 -2.13 11.90 33.15
N ALA A 582 -1.73 12.88 32.35
CA ALA A 582 -1.21 14.15 32.77
C ALA A 582 -2.18 15.24 32.31
N ILE A 583 -3.47 15.00 32.52
CA ILE A 583 -4.46 16.07 32.63
C ILE A 583 -4.14 16.82 33.93
N THR A 584 -3.19 17.76 33.85
CA THR A 584 -3.03 18.77 34.90
C THR A 584 -4.16 19.77 34.78
N GLY A 585 -5.23 19.51 35.53
CA GLY A 585 -6.10 20.54 36.09
C GLY A 585 -7.06 21.25 35.14
N ALA A 586 -8.33 20.85 35.28
CA ALA A 586 -9.55 21.60 34.94
C ALA A 586 -10.11 21.44 33.52
N ALA A 587 -10.59 20.24 33.18
CA ALA A 587 -11.83 20.02 32.39
C ALA A 587 -12.13 18.51 32.24
N VAL A 588 -12.35 17.79 33.34
CA VAL A 588 -12.98 16.46 33.28
C VAL A 588 -14.15 16.45 34.26
N THR A 589 -15.22 17.09 33.83
CA THR A 589 -16.56 16.85 34.33
C THR A 589 -17.48 17.04 33.14
N ILE A 590 -18.36 16.07 32.91
CA ILE A 590 -19.34 15.94 31.82
C ILE A 590 -18.84 15.09 30.65
N LEU A 591 -18.71 13.77 30.85
CA LEU A 591 -18.97 12.74 29.82
C LEU A 591 -19.14 11.32 30.42
N GLU A 592 -19.78 11.22 31.60
CA GLU A 592 -20.21 9.93 32.19
C GLU A 592 -21.71 9.94 32.59
N LYS A 593 -22.52 10.82 31.98
CA LYS A 593 -23.96 10.93 32.29
C LYS A 593 -24.90 10.95 31.09
N GLN A 594 -24.57 10.28 29.99
CA GLN A 594 -25.56 10.03 28.92
C GLN A 594 -25.65 8.60 28.35
N ASN A 595 -25.00 7.59 28.95
CA ASN A 595 -25.25 6.18 28.60
C ASN A 595 -26.11 5.40 29.61
N ALA A 596 -26.95 6.10 30.39
CA ALA A 596 -27.84 5.48 31.38
C ALA A 596 -29.35 5.62 31.10
N TRP A 597 -29.75 5.90 29.85
CA TRP A 597 -31.18 6.05 29.48
C TRP A 597 -31.66 5.30 28.23
N LEU A 598 -30.93 4.28 27.75
CA LEU A 598 -31.43 3.35 26.72
C LEU A 598 -31.28 1.85 27.06
N GLY A 599 -31.05 1.52 28.34
CA GLY A 599 -30.91 0.13 28.82
C GLY A 599 -32.03 -0.37 29.74
N LEU A 600 -33.21 0.27 29.73
CA LEU A 600 -34.28 0.02 30.72
C LEU A 600 -35.64 -0.35 30.12
N ILE A 601 -35.65 -1.10 29.02
CA ILE A 601 -36.82 -1.94 28.63
C ILE A 601 -36.31 -3.24 28.00
N SER A 602 -35.95 -4.24 28.82
CA SER A 602 -36.31 -5.66 28.62
C SER A 602 -35.58 -6.59 29.58
N MET A 603 -35.71 -6.41 30.90
CA MET A 603 -35.28 -7.50 31.80
C MET A 603 -35.98 -7.50 33.16
N THR A 604 -37.31 -7.35 33.17
CA THR A 604 -38.15 -7.73 34.33
C THR A 604 -39.56 -8.07 33.88
N ALA A 605 -39.68 -9.08 33.02
CA ALA A 605 -40.87 -9.91 32.91
C ALA A 605 -40.43 -11.22 32.26
N ILE A 606 -40.17 -12.24 33.08
CA ILE A 606 -40.26 -13.69 32.85
C ILE A 606 -39.39 -14.35 33.94
N ILE A 607 -39.87 -14.29 35.17
CA ILE A 607 -39.79 -15.43 36.08
C ILE A 607 -41.24 -15.79 36.37
N ALA A 608 -41.72 -16.86 35.74
CA ALA A 608 -42.83 -17.73 36.17
C ALA A 608 -43.53 -18.30 34.93
N LEU A 609 -43.01 -19.42 34.42
CA LEU A 609 -43.78 -20.58 33.94
C LEU A 609 -42.83 -21.48 33.15
N THR A 610 -42.14 -22.41 33.81
CA THR A 610 -41.82 -23.75 33.27
C THR A 610 -41.08 -24.60 34.31
N VAL A 611 -41.71 -24.81 35.46
CA VAL A 611 -41.69 -26.13 36.11
C VAL A 611 -43.15 -26.47 36.34
N VAL A 612 -43.55 -27.69 35.97
CA VAL A 612 -44.92 -28.24 35.92
C VAL A 612 -45.58 -28.14 34.53
N TYR A 613 -45.12 -28.95 33.58
CA TYR A 613 -45.96 -30.03 33.02
C TYR A 613 -45.14 -30.98 32.12
N ALA A 614 -45.12 -32.26 32.53
CA ALA A 614 -44.95 -33.49 31.74
C ALA A 614 -43.63 -33.66 30.93
N SER A 615 -42.74 -34.63 31.16
CA SER A 615 -42.92 -36.01 31.64
C SER A 615 -44.11 -36.75 31.01
N SER A 616 -44.09 -37.02 29.70
CA SER A 616 -44.78 -38.18 29.09
C SER A 616 -44.52 -38.28 27.58
N MET A 617 -44.29 -39.51 27.09
CA MET A 617 -44.15 -39.97 25.68
C MET A 617 -42.75 -39.73 25.07
N LYS A 618 -41.84 -40.69 24.91
CA LYS A 618 -41.91 -42.14 24.59
C LYS A 618 -42.68 -42.47 23.30
N ARG A 619 -41.93 -42.99 22.31
CA ARG A 619 -42.32 -43.65 21.03
C ARG A 619 -42.71 -42.63 19.94
N LYS A 620 -42.15 -42.66 18.73
CA LYS A 620 -41.68 -43.76 17.86
C LYS A 620 -40.43 -43.35 17.11
#